data_AF-W2C977-F1
#
_entry.id   AF-W2C977-F1
#
_cell.length_a   1.000
_cell.length_b   1.000
_cell.length_c   1.000
_cell.angle_alpha   90.00
_cell.angle_beta   90.00
_cell.angle_gamma   90.00
#
_symmetry.space_group_name_H-M   'P 1'
#
loop_
_entity.id
_entity.type
_entity.pdbx_description
1 polymer ?
#
loop_
_entity_poly.entity_id
_entity_poly.type
_entity_poly.pdbx_seq_one_letter_code
_entity_poly.pdbx_strand_id
1 'polypeptide(L)'
;MDTIESKETTSIRINKSLLDRMRAKAKAGNRTFSNLVETLLYEFDDAEDDSLISEKEYFDRIDAAKKSIEEGRFVEVRSKEELHRYLDSL
;
A
#
# COMPACT_ATOMS: atom_id res chain seq x y z
N MET A 1 -6.89 20.39 13.03
CA MET A 1 -5.55 20.98 12.90
C MET A 1 -4.98 20.38 11.64
N ASP A 2 -5.12 21.06 10.50
CA ASP A 2 -4.50 20.61 9.25
C ASP A 2 -2.98 20.71 9.42
N THR A 3 -2.31 19.57 9.60
CA THR A 3 -0.86 19.48 9.52
C THR A 3 -0.48 19.70 8.07
N ILE A 4 -0.22 20.95 7.70
CA ILE A 4 0.36 21.28 6.40
C ILE A 4 1.81 20.82 6.46
N GLU A 5 2.12 19.69 5.83
CA GLU A 5 3.50 19.24 5.68
C GLU A 5 4.32 20.29 4.93
N SER A 6 5.52 20.55 5.46
CA SER A 6 6.46 21.50 4.85
C SER A 6 6.97 20.95 3.53
N LYS A 7 6.65 21.63 2.42
CA LYS A 7 7.16 21.28 1.09
C LYS A 7 8.62 21.70 0.95
N GLU A 8 9.50 20.75 0.65
CA GLU A 8 10.89 21.03 0.32
C GLU A 8 11.14 20.97 -1.20
N THR A 9 12.07 21.79 -1.69
CA THR A 9 12.48 21.77 -3.10
C THR A 9 13.79 21.01 -3.24
N THR A 10 13.83 20.05 -4.18
CA THR A 10 15.05 19.31 -4.51
C THR A 10 15.36 19.39 -6.00
N SER A 11 16.62 19.12 -6.37
CA SER A 11 17.08 19.12 -7.76
C SER A 11 17.48 17.72 -8.19
N ILE A 12 16.85 17.22 -9.26
CA ILE A 12 17.05 15.84 -9.76
C ILE A 12 17.71 15.89 -11.13
N ARG A 13 18.78 15.10 -11.32
CA ARG A 13 19.40 14.91 -12.63
C ARG A 13 18.70 13.79 -13.39
N ILE A 14 18.27 14.08 -14.62
CA ILE A 14 17.62 13.09 -15.49
C ILE A 14 18.16 13.18 -16.92
N ASN A 15 18.10 12.05 -17.63
CA ASN A 15 18.49 11.96 -19.03
C ASN A 15 17.64 12.89 -19.91
N LYS A 16 18.27 13.57 -20.87
CA LYS A 16 17.59 14.51 -21.78
C LYS A 16 16.41 13.87 -22.52
N SER A 17 16.61 12.67 -23.07
CA SER A 17 15.56 11.93 -23.78
C SER A 17 14.36 11.58 -22.90
N LEU A 18 14.59 11.35 -21.60
CA LEU A 18 13.53 11.11 -20.63
C LEU A 18 12.80 12.41 -20.30
N LEU A 19 13.53 13.51 -20.04
CA LEU A 19 12.97 14.83 -19.78
C LEU A 19 12.04 15.29 -20.91
N ASP A 20 12.47 15.09 -22.17
CA ASP A 20 11.67 15.48 -23.34
C ASP A 20 10.36 14.68 -23.42
N ARG A 21 10.41 13.37 -23.18
CA ARG A 21 9.21 12.51 -23.14
C ARG A 21 8.25 12.93 -22.01
N MET A 22 8.78 13.22 -20.83
CA MET A 22 7.95 13.65 -19.70
C MET A 22 7.30 15.02 -19.94
N ARG A 23 8.02 15.97 -20.56
CA ARG A 23 7.45 17.26 -20.98
C ARG A 23 6.33 17.09 -22.01
N ALA A 24 6.52 16.21 -22.99
CA ALA A 24 5.47 15.89 -23.95
C ALA A 24 4.24 15.29 -23.26
N LYS A 25 4.44 14.37 -22.30
CA LYS A 25 3.36 13.78 -21.49
C LYS A 25 2.63 14.83 -20.63
N ALA A 26 3.35 15.80 -20.06
CA ALA A 26 2.74 16.91 -19.31
C ALA A 26 1.86 17.77 -20.22
N LYS A 27 2.37 18.14 -21.40
CA LYS A 27 1.63 18.93 -22.39
C LYS A 27 0.38 18.21 -22.91
N ALA A 28 0.48 16.91 -23.18
CA ALA A 28 -0.67 16.10 -23.60
C ALA A 28 -1.79 16.06 -22.54
N GLY A 29 -1.44 16.15 -21.26
CA GLY A 29 -2.39 16.20 -20.15
C GLY A 29 -2.79 17.60 -19.70
N ASN A 30 -2.49 18.67 -20.47
CA ASN A 30 -2.73 20.06 -20.09
C ASN A 30 -2.20 20.44 -18.69
N ARG A 31 -1.09 19.83 -18.25
CA ARG A 31 -0.47 20.07 -16.95
C ARG A 31 0.95 20.59 -17.08
N THR A 32 1.44 21.25 -16.03
CA THR A 32 2.85 21.65 -15.97
C THR A 32 3.74 20.44 -15.71
N PHE A 33 5.00 20.52 -16.11
CA PHE A 33 5.96 19.45 -15.82
C PHE A 33 6.16 19.27 -14.30
N SER A 34 6.21 20.36 -13.53
CA SER A 34 6.33 20.29 -12.06
C SER A 34 5.16 19.52 -11.45
N ASN A 35 3.93 19.86 -11.83
CA ASN A 35 2.74 19.20 -11.32
C ASN A 35 2.71 17.71 -11.70
N LEU A 36 3.10 17.34 -12.93
CA LEU A 36 3.26 15.93 -13.32
C LEU A 36 4.27 15.21 -12.43
N VAL A 37 5.43 15.81 -12.17
CA VAL A 37 6.48 15.19 -11.36
C VAL A 37 6.04 15.06 -9.91
N GLU A 38 5.41 16.09 -9.34
CA GLU A 38 4.83 16.05 -8.00
C GLU A 38 3.81 14.91 -7.88
N THR A 39 2.85 14.79 -8.81
CA THR A 39 1.89 13.68 -8.80
C THR A 39 2.58 12.32 -8.82
N LEU A 40 3.59 12.12 -9.67
CA LEU A 40 4.32 10.84 -9.73
C LEU A 40 5.11 10.55 -8.44
N LEU A 41 5.59 11.59 -7.75
CA LEU A 41 6.31 11.43 -6.48
C LEU A 41 5.35 11.11 -5.34
N TYR A 42 4.15 11.71 -5.32
CA TYR A 42 3.11 11.35 -4.36
C TYR A 42 2.52 9.96 -4.63
N GLU A 43 2.39 9.54 -5.90
CA GLU A 43 2.04 8.15 -6.24
C GLU A 43 3.09 7.13 -5.70
N PHE A 44 4.33 7.57 -5.44
CA PHE A 44 5.36 6.74 -4.81
C PHE A 44 5.18 6.66 -3.28
N ASP A 45 4.54 7.67 -2.68
CA ASP A 45 4.24 7.76 -1.25
C ASP A 45 2.98 6.95 -0.90
N ASP A 46 2.01 6.86 -1.82
CA ASP A 46 0.87 5.92 -1.76
C ASP A 46 1.30 4.43 -1.82
N ALA A 47 2.61 4.13 -1.86
CA ALA A 47 3.16 2.78 -1.76
C ALA A 47 3.54 2.37 -0.32
N GLU A 48 3.27 3.19 0.70
CA GLU A 48 3.00 2.62 2.02
C GLU A 48 1.64 1.93 1.94
N ASP A 49 1.70 0.62 1.71
CA ASP A 49 0.57 -0.29 1.76
C ASP A 49 -0.06 -0.25 3.16
N ASP A 50 -0.97 0.72 3.37
CA ASP A 50 -1.84 0.85 4.54
C ASP A 50 -2.72 -0.40 4.76
N SER A 51 -2.67 -1.41 3.87
CA SER A 51 -3.32 -2.70 4.06
C SER A 51 -2.47 -3.70 4.85
N LEU A 52 -1.18 -3.43 5.06
CA LEU A 52 -0.31 -4.27 5.88
C LEU A 52 -0.37 -3.82 7.34
N ILE A 53 -0.98 -4.67 8.18
CA ILE A 53 -0.86 -4.57 9.63
C ILE A 53 0.64 -4.53 10.02
N SER A 54 0.98 -3.77 11.07
CA SER A 54 2.37 -3.68 11.53
C SER A 54 2.95 -5.06 11.83
N GLU A 55 4.27 -5.24 11.66
CA GLU A 55 4.96 -6.51 11.96
C GLU A 55 4.63 -7.02 13.38
N LYS A 56 4.57 -6.09 14.34
CA LYS A 56 4.18 -6.39 15.71
C LYS A 56 2.73 -6.92 15.79
N GLU A 57 1.77 -6.23 15.19
CA GLU A 57 0.37 -6.65 15.19
C GLU A 57 0.18 -8.01 14.51
N TYR A 58 0.94 -8.27 13.45
CA TYR A 58 0.97 -9.57 12.78
C TYR A 58 1.37 -10.70 13.73
N PHE A 59 2.48 -10.53 14.47
CA PHE A 59 2.92 -11.54 15.42
C PHE A 59 1.99 -11.67 16.63
N ASP A 60 1.42 -10.55 17.12
CA ASP A 60 0.43 -10.57 18.20
C ASP A 60 -0.81 -11.40 17.82
N ARG A 61 -1.29 -11.29 16.56
CA ARG A 61 -2.41 -12.11 16.05
C ARG A 61 -2.06 -13.59 15.96
N ILE A 62 -0.84 -13.93 15.53
CA ILE A 62 -0.37 -15.31 15.47
C ILE A 62 -0.33 -15.93 16.86
N ASP A 63 0.22 -15.20 17.84
CA ASP A 63 0.34 -15.72 19.20
C ASP A 63 -1.03 -15.86 19.88
N ALA A 64 -1.97 -14.95 19.63
CA ALA A 64 -3.36 -15.09 20.06
C ALA A 64 -4.05 -16.32 19.43
N ALA A 65 -3.80 -16.59 18.15
CA ALA A 65 -4.34 -17.76 17.47
C ALA A 65 -3.77 -19.07 18.03
N LYS A 66 -2.45 -19.16 18.25
CA LYS A 66 -1.80 -20.32 18.88
C LYS A 66 -2.39 -20.61 20.26
N LYS A 67 -2.53 -19.58 21.10
CA LYS A 67 -3.14 -19.71 22.43
C LYS A 67 -4.58 -20.20 22.36
N SER A 68 -5.36 -19.72 21.39
CA SER A 68 -6.75 -20.18 21.19
C SER A 68 -6.81 -21.65 20.78
N ILE A 69 -5.86 -22.12 19.97
CA ILE A 69 -5.73 -23.55 19.62
C ILE A 69 -5.41 -24.40 20.86
N GLU A 70 -4.46 -23.97 21.69
CA GLU A 70 -4.12 -24.65 22.96
C GLU A 70 -5.32 -24.77 23.91
N GLU A 71 -6.15 -23.73 23.95
CA GLU A 71 -7.38 -23.70 24.75
C GLU A 71 -8.56 -24.44 24.10
N GLY A 72 -8.36 -25.10 22.95
CA GLY A 72 -9.39 -25.85 22.23
C GLY A 72 -10.42 -24.97 21.52
N ARG A 73 -10.16 -23.66 21.37
CA ARG A 73 -11.02 -22.67 20.70
C ARG A 73 -10.59 -22.52 19.25
N PHE A 74 -10.86 -23.53 18.43
CA PHE A 74 -10.56 -23.54 17.00
C PHE A 74 -11.68 -24.22 16.19
N VAL A 75 -11.71 -23.95 14.89
CA VAL A 75 -12.57 -24.65 13.94
C VAL A 75 -11.71 -25.63 13.17
N GLU A 76 -12.04 -26.92 13.25
CA GLU A 76 -11.38 -27.95 12.45
C GLU A 76 -12.09 -28.09 11.11
N VAL A 77 -11.33 -28.01 10.02
CA VAL A 77 -11.83 -28.19 8.66
C VAL A 77 -11.01 -29.28 8.00
N ARG A 78 -11.65 -30.34 7.49
CA ARG A 78 -10.97 -31.53 6.97
C ARG A 78 -11.11 -31.71 5.46
N SER A 79 -11.90 -30.87 4.80
CA SER A 79 -12.11 -30.92 3.36
C SER A 79 -12.26 -29.52 2.76
N LYS A 80 -12.06 -29.43 1.44
CA LYS A 80 -12.23 -28.20 0.68
C LYS A 80 -13.69 -27.71 0.73
N GLU A 81 -14.64 -28.64 0.68
CA GLU A 81 -16.07 -28.36 0.72
C GLU A 81 -16.54 -27.86 2.10
N GLU A 82 -15.92 -28.34 3.18
CA GLU A 82 -16.13 -27.79 4.52
C GLU A 82 -15.53 -26.40 4.66
N LEU A 83 -14.35 -26.16 4.08
CA LEU A 83 -13.72 -24.84 4.11
C LEU A 83 -14.60 -23.80 3.42
N HIS A 84 -15.07 -24.08 2.21
CA HIS A 84 -15.93 -23.16 1.47
C HIS A 84 -17.24 -22.88 2.22
N ARG A 85 -17.90 -23.91 2.77
CA ARG A 85 -19.11 -23.71 3.58
C ARG A 85 -18.87 -22.87 4.83
N TYR A 86 -17.72 -23.04 5.47
CA TYR A 86 -17.34 -22.22 6.61
C TYR A 86 -17.10 -20.77 6.20
N LEU A 87 -16.36 -20.52 5.13
CA LEU A 87 -16.12 -19.17 4.60
C LEU A 87 -17.40 -18.47 4.16
N ASP A 88 -18.34 -19.18 3.55
CA ASP A 88 -19.65 -18.65 3.15
C ASP A 88 -20.55 -18.30 4.36
N SER A 89 -20.20 -18.79 5.56
CA SER A 89 -20.96 -18.55 6.80
C SER A 89 -20.39 -17.43 7.68
N LEU A 90 -19.24 -16.87 7.32
CA LEU A 90 -18.58 -15.74 7.98
C LEU A 90 -19.09 -14.39 7.46
#